data_AF-A0A558BTJ6-F1
#
_entry.id   AF-A0A558BTJ6-F1
#
_cell.length_a   1.000
_cell.length_b   1.000
_cell.length_c   1.000
_cell.angle_alpha   90.00
_cell.angle_beta   90.00
_cell.angle_gamma   90.00
#
_symmetry.space_group_name_H-M   'P 1'
#
loop_
_entity.id
_entity.type
_entity.pdbx_description
1 polymer ?
#
loop_
_entity_poly.entity_id
_entity_poly.type
_entity_poly.pdbx_seq_one_letter_code
_entity_poly.pdbx_strand_id
1 'polypeptide(L)'
;MNESGSAAIGAAAAAAAAVWGSPVAGAVAGLAVTEAARAAAPGASGGFEFPSVEEMNTVLGMWKDRQASLLRKKNTIEQIRMSLQELAEDPESEGYLKRFSDSFDLLYEQHDSMVAYVGDYVQKLTTATKAKQTDEENVQAALGKHTDS
;
A
#
# COMPACT_ATOMS: atom_id res chain seq x y z
N MET A 1 -14.12 10.56 26.99
CA MET A 1 -12.67 10.60 26.69
C MET A 1 -12.38 9.49 25.68
N ASN A 2 -12.44 9.80 24.39
CA ASN A 2 -12.11 8.88 23.28
C ASN A 2 -11.41 9.71 22.20
N GLU A 3 -10.22 10.24 22.51
CA GLU A 3 -9.40 11.03 21.56
C GLU A 3 -8.27 10.20 20.92
N SER A 4 -8.03 8.98 21.41
CA SER A 4 -6.88 8.16 21.00
C SER A 4 -7.03 7.50 19.62
N GLY A 5 -8.26 7.32 19.11
CA GLY A 5 -8.51 6.66 17.82
C GLY A 5 -8.27 7.56 16.61
N SER A 6 -8.71 8.82 16.68
CA SER A 6 -8.57 9.79 15.59
C SER A 6 -7.10 10.21 15.38
N ALA A 7 -6.35 10.36 16.47
CA ALA A 7 -4.93 10.68 16.44
C ALA A 7 -4.07 9.55 15.82
N ALA A 8 -4.41 8.29 16.08
CA ALA A 8 -3.70 7.14 15.54
C ALA A 8 -3.87 6.99 14.02
N ILE A 9 -5.08 7.28 13.52
CA ILE A 9 -5.39 7.25 12.08
C ILE A 9 -4.68 8.40 11.34
N GLY A 10 -4.68 9.60 11.91
CA GLY A 10 -3.94 10.75 11.36
C GLY A 10 -2.44 10.51 11.31
N ALA A 11 -1.87 9.86 12.33
CA ALA A 11 -0.46 9.49 12.38
C ALA A 11 -0.10 8.44 11.31
N ALA A 12 -0.96 7.44 11.07
CA ALA A 12 -0.74 6.43 10.04
C ALA A 12 -0.82 7.01 8.62
N ALA A 13 -1.78 7.90 8.36
CA ALA A 13 -1.89 8.62 7.09
C ALA A 13 -0.70 9.56 6.85
N ALA A 14 -0.24 10.28 7.88
CA ALA A 14 0.94 11.15 7.80
C ALA A 14 2.24 10.34 7.60
N ALA A 15 2.38 9.19 8.25
CA ALA A 15 3.50 8.27 8.04
C ALA A 15 3.48 7.68 6.62
N ALA A 16 2.30 7.27 6.13
CA ALA A 16 2.14 6.82 4.74
C ALA A 16 2.48 7.94 3.73
N ALA A 17 2.12 9.19 4.01
CA ALA A 17 2.49 10.34 3.18
C ALA A 17 4.00 10.60 3.17
N ALA A 18 4.63 10.57 4.34
CA ALA A 18 6.05 10.82 4.52
C ALA A 18 6.92 9.76 3.83
N VAL A 19 6.50 8.49 3.85
CA VAL A 19 7.29 7.39 3.28
C VAL A 19 6.89 7.10 1.82
N TRP A 20 5.62 7.25 1.44
CA TRP A 20 5.08 6.71 0.18
C TRP A 20 4.44 7.75 -0.77
N GLY A 21 4.37 9.02 -0.37
CA GLY A 21 3.88 10.13 -1.20
C GLY A 21 2.36 10.36 -1.13
N SER A 22 1.95 11.57 -1.51
CA SER A 22 0.59 12.12 -1.33
C SER A 22 -0.57 11.27 -1.92
N PRO A 23 -0.48 10.68 -3.13
CA PRO A 23 -1.61 9.92 -3.67
C PRO A 23 -1.86 8.61 -2.92
N VAL A 24 -0.80 7.90 -2.50
CA VAL A 24 -0.95 6.69 -1.67
C VAL A 24 -1.50 7.07 -0.31
N ALA A 25 -0.99 8.15 0.30
CA ALA A 25 -1.52 8.67 1.55
C ALA A 25 -2.98 9.09 1.48
N GLY A 26 -3.41 9.72 0.38
CA GLY A 26 -4.81 10.05 0.12
C GLY A 26 -5.70 8.82 -0.06
N ALA A 27 -5.16 7.70 -0.56
CA ALA A 27 -5.86 6.43 -0.63
C ALA A 27 -5.93 5.71 0.72
N VAL A 28 -4.85 5.73 1.53
CA VAL A 28 -4.88 5.15 2.90
C VAL A 28 -5.72 6.01 3.84
N ALA A 29 -5.67 7.34 3.70
CA ALA A 29 -6.52 8.30 4.38
C ALA A 29 -7.96 8.22 3.87
N GLY A 30 -8.18 8.01 2.57
CA GLY A 30 -9.49 7.86 1.95
C GLY A 30 -10.20 6.57 2.36
N LEU A 31 -9.46 5.48 2.62
CA LEU A 31 -10.01 4.28 3.27
C LEU A 31 -10.35 4.49 4.75
N ALA A 32 -9.76 5.50 5.40
CA ALA A 32 -10.04 5.83 6.80
C ALA A 32 -11.05 6.98 6.96
N VAL A 33 -11.22 7.80 5.93
CA VAL A 33 -12.10 8.97 5.87
C VAL A 33 -12.43 9.18 4.39
N THR A 34 -13.45 8.50 3.87
CA THR A 34 -14.06 8.97 2.64
C THR A 34 -14.76 10.29 2.98
N GLU A 35 -14.50 11.34 2.21
CA GLU A 35 -15.13 12.66 2.40
C GLU A 35 -16.66 12.59 2.21
N ALA A 36 -17.14 11.51 1.57
CA ALA A 36 -18.55 11.11 1.54
C ALA A 36 -19.11 10.75 2.94
N ALA A 37 -18.31 10.14 3.82
CA ALA A 37 -18.69 9.84 5.20
C ALA A 37 -18.73 11.09 6.11
N ARG A 38 -18.04 12.18 5.72
CA ARG A 38 -18.03 13.44 6.49
C ARG A 38 -19.16 14.40 6.11
N ALA A 39 -19.82 14.18 4.96
CA ALA A 39 -20.88 15.05 4.45
C ALA A 39 -22.32 14.63 4.82
N ALA A 40 -22.50 13.48 5.48
CA ALA A 40 -23.82 13.02 5.94
C ALA A 40 -24.22 13.69 7.29
N ALA A 41 -24.68 14.94 7.18
CA ALA A 41 -25.57 15.67 8.09
C ALA A 41 -25.21 15.83 9.60
N PRO A 42 -25.44 17.01 10.20
CA PRO A 42 -25.25 17.23 11.64
C PRO A 42 -26.34 16.48 12.42
N GLY A 43 -26.06 15.23 12.80
CA GLY A 43 -26.98 14.43 13.62
C GLY A 43 -26.85 12.92 13.51
N ALA A 44 -26.09 12.36 12.57
CA ALA A 44 -25.91 10.92 12.47
C ALA A 44 -24.77 10.44 13.38
N SER A 45 -25.07 9.45 14.23
CA SER A 45 -24.09 8.67 14.98
C SER A 45 -22.99 8.18 14.03
N GLY A 46 -21.76 8.66 14.22
CA GLY A 46 -20.61 8.33 13.37
C GLY A 46 -20.29 6.84 13.40
N GLY A 47 -20.91 6.09 12.50
CA GLY A 47 -20.57 4.70 12.20
C GLY A 47 -19.45 4.69 11.17
N PHE A 48 -18.43 3.86 11.40
CA PHE A 48 -17.46 3.52 10.37
C PHE A 48 -18.21 2.87 9.20
N GLU A 49 -18.22 3.52 8.05
CA GLU A 49 -18.78 2.95 6.83
C GLU A 49 -17.68 2.22 6.07
N PHE A 50 -17.95 0.96 5.72
CA PHE A 50 -16.97 0.13 5.04
C PHE A 50 -16.85 0.57 3.56
N PRO A 51 -15.64 0.86 3.04
CA PRO A 51 -15.43 1.40 1.69
C PRO A 51 -16.07 0.54 0.59
N SER A 52 -16.62 1.14 -0.48
CA SER A 52 -17.29 0.39 -1.56
C SER A 52 -16.31 -0.56 -2.29
N VAL A 53 -16.84 -1.55 -3.01
CA VAL A 53 -16.01 -2.45 -3.83
C VAL A 53 -15.18 -1.68 -4.87
N GLU A 54 -15.73 -0.62 -5.47
CA GLU A 54 -15.03 0.27 -6.40
C GLU A 54 -13.86 1.03 -5.72
N GLU A 55 -14.09 1.57 -4.53
CA GLU A 55 -13.05 2.25 -3.76
C GLU A 55 -11.93 1.27 -3.39
N MET A 56 -12.30 0.07 -2.90
CA MET A 56 -11.34 -0.98 -2.61
C MET A 56 -10.55 -1.41 -3.85
N ASN A 57 -11.20 -1.54 -5.01
CA ASN A 57 -10.54 -1.87 -6.28
C ASN A 57 -9.58 -0.76 -6.75
N THR A 58 -9.94 0.50 -6.55
CA THR A 58 -9.09 1.65 -6.87
C THR A 58 -7.81 1.61 -6.03
N VAL A 59 -7.95 1.45 -4.72
CA VAL A 59 -6.79 1.35 -3.81
C VAL A 59 -5.94 0.12 -4.13
N LEU A 60 -6.58 -1.01 -4.44
CA LEU A 60 -5.88 -2.22 -4.86
C LEU A 60 -5.05 -2.00 -6.14
N GLY A 61 -5.57 -1.25 -7.11
CA GLY A 61 -4.83 -0.84 -8.31
C GLY A 61 -3.58 -0.03 -7.97
N MET A 62 -3.71 0.98 -7.11
CA MET A 62 -2.59 1.82 -6.68
C MET A 62 -1.48 1.01 -5.99
N TRP A 63 -1.86 0.06 -5.15
CA TRP A 63 -0.89 -0.81 -4.48
C TRP A 63 -0.20 -1.79 -5.43
N LYS A 64 -0.90 -2.31 -6.43
CA LYS A 64 -0.31 -3.13 -7.50
C LYS A 64 0.69 -2.34 -8.34
N ASP A 65 0.34 -1.11 -8.71
CA ASP A 65 1.26 -0.21 -9.44
C ASP A 65 2.50 0.09 -8.63
N ARG A 66 2.33 0.30 -7.31
CA ARG A 66 3.45 0.50 -6.39
C ARG A 66 4.33 -0.75 -6.30
N GLN A 67 3.75 -1.93 -6.16
CA GLN A 67 4.49 -3.20 -6.15
C GLN A 67 5.32 -3.36 -7.42
N ALA A 68 4.73 -3.10 -8.59
CA ALA A 68 5.42 -3.15 -9.87
C ALA A 68 6.58 -2.13 -9.95
N SER A 69 6.38 -0.92 -9.42
CA SER A 69 7.43 0.11 -9.33
C SER A 69 8.59 -0.33 -8.45
N LEU A 70 8.31 -0.91 -7.28
CA LEU A 70 9.34 -1.44 -6.38
C LEU A 70 10.13 -2.58 -7.02
N LEU A 71 9.46 -3.51 -7.69
CA LEU A 71 10.10 -4.60 -8.44
C LEU A 71 11.04 -4.08 -9.53
N ARG A 72 10.61 -3.09 -10.31
CA ARG A 72 11.48 -2.47 -11.33
C ARG A 72 12.73 -1.86 -10.71
N LYS A 73 12.59 -1.12 -9.61
CA LYS A 73 13.73 -0.52 -8.89
C LYS A 73 14.67 -1.57 -8.32
N LYS A 74 14.14 -2.64 -7.72
CA LYS A 74 14.92 -3.79 -7.24
C LYS A 74 15.77 -4.39 -8.36
N ASN A 75 15.19 -4.59 -9.54
CA ASN A 75 15.92 -5.11 -10.70
C ASN A 75 17.02 -4.15 -11.18
N THR A 76 16.78 -2.83 -11.15
CA THR A 76 17.83 -1.84 -11.46
C THR A 76 18.98 -1.89 -10.45
N ILE A 77 18.68 -2.03 -9.16
CA ILE A 77 19.69 -2.17 -8.11
C ILE A 77 20.52 -3.44 -8.36
N GLU A 78 19.86 -4.57 -8.66
CA GLU A 78 20.55 -5.82 -8.99
C GLU A 78 21.46 -5.68 -10.20
N GLN A 79 21.00 -5.03 -11.27
CA GLN A 79 21.83 -4.77 -12.45
C GLN A 79 23.07 -3.94 -12.11
N ILE A 80 22.92 -2.91 -11.26
CA ILE A 80 24.05 -2.10 -10.80
C ILE A 80 25.01 -2.95 -9.98
N ARG A 81 24.52 -3.75 -9.02
CA ARG A 81 25.31 -4.68 -8.19
C ARG A 81 26.16 -5.61 -9.05
N MET A 82 25.55 -6.22 -10.06
CA MET A 82 26.23 -7.12 -10.99
C MET A 82 27.22 -6.42 -11.93
N SER A 83 27.08 -5.11 -12.11
CA SER A 83 27.94 -4.30 -12.99
C SER A 83 29.08 -3.61 -12.24
N LEU A 84 29.17 -3.79 -10.92
CA LEU A 84 30.26 -3.21 -10.13
C LEU A 84 31.58 -3.87 -10.51
N GLN A 85 32.53 -3.06 -10.92
CA GLN A 85 33.87 -3.47 -11.29
C GLN A 85 34.87 -2.54 -10.65
N GLU A 86 36.05 -3.09 -10.37
CA GLU A 86 37.16 -2.34 -9.82
C GLU A 86 37.72 -1.38 -10.86
N LEU A 87 38.03 -0.14 -10.44
CA LEU A 87 38.53 0.90 -11.35
C LEU A 87 40.06 0.87 -11.49
N ALA A 88 40.77 0.37 -10.48
CA ALA A 88 42.22 0.22 -10.45
C ALA A 88 42.62 -0.84 -9.41
N GLU A 89 43.70 -1.57 -9.66
CA GLU A 89 44.26 -2.58 -8.74
C GLU A 89 45.06 -1.90 -7.63
N ASP A 90 44.38 -1.20 -6.73
CA ASP A 90 44.98 -0.57 -5.56
C ASP A 90 44.08 -0.71 -4.32
N PRO A 91 44.65 -0.75 -3.09
CA PRO A 91 43.88 -1.01 -1.88
C PRO A 91 42.76 0.01 -1.59
N GLU A 92 42.90 1.26 -2.05
CA GLU A 92 41.87 2.29 -1.84
C GLU A 92 40.71 2.08 -2.80
N SER A 93 40.99 1.69 -4.05
CA SER A 93 40.00 1.29 -5.04
C SER A 93 39.22 0.03 -4.61
N GLU A 94 39.91 -1.00 -4.12
CA GLU A 94 39.29 -2.19 -3.53
C GLU A 94 38.37 -1.83 -2.36
N GLY A 95 38.87 -0.98 -1.44
CA GLY A 95 38.12 -0.53 -0.27
C GLY A 95 36.88 0.29 -0.64
N TYR A 96 36.98 1.16 -1.65
CA TYR A 96 35.86 1.93 -2.17
C TYR A 96 34.82 1.00 -2.81
N LEU A 97 35.25 0.09 -3.69
CA LEU A 97 34.37 -0.88 -4.35
C LEU A 97 33.62 -1.72 -3.32
N LYS A 98 34.33 -2.20 -2.28
CA LYS A 98 33.70 -2.98 -1.21
C LYS A 98 32.60 -2.19 -0.50
N ARG A 99 32.87 -0.96 -0.06
CA ARG A 99 31.86 -0.12 0.63
C ARG A 99 30.66 0.18 -0.27
N PHE A 100 30.92 0.38 -1.56
CA PHE A 100 29.86 0.60 -2.54
C PHE A 100 29.01 -0.67 -2.71
N SER A 101 29.63 -1.84 -2.86
CA SER A 101 28.94 -3.14 -2.90
C SER A 101 28.09 -3.37 -1.66
N ASP A 102 28.66 -3.21 -0.46
CA ASP A 102 27.94 -3.39 0.81
C ASP A 102 26.70 -2.46 0.88
N SER A 103 26.81 -1.23 0.36
CA SER A 103 25.71 -0.27 0.32
C SER A 103 24.58 -0.69 -0.63
N PHE A 104 24.94 -1.22 -1.80
CA PHE A 104 23.96 -1.72 -2.76
C PHE A 104 23.30 -3.02 -2.32
N ASP A 105 24.03 -3.88 -1.60
CA ASP A 105 23.49 -5.08 -0.96
C ASP A 105 22.39 -4.71 0.05
N LEU A 106 22.68 -3.76 0.95
CA LEU A 106 21.69 -3.26 1.90
C LEU A 106 20.48 -2.64 1.20
N LEU A 107 20.71 -1.84 0.15
CA LEU A 107 19.62 -1.21 -0.61
C LEU A 107 18.74 -2.26 -1.32
N TYR A 108 19.34 -3.35 -1.81
CA TYR A 108 18.63 -4.47 -2.41
C TYR A 108 17.77 -5.19 -1.38
N GLU A 109 18.31 -5.54 -0.21
CA GLU A 109 17.58 -6.21 0.88
C GLU A 109 16.40 -5.37 1.37
N GLN A 110 16.58 -4.05 1.47
CA GLN A 110 15.50 -3.13 1.80
C GLN A 110 14.39 -3.17 0.74
N HIS A 111 14.73 -3.14 -0.55
CA HIS A 111 13.73 -3.23 -1.61
C HIS A 111 13.03 -4.59 -1.64
N ASP A 112 13.75 -5.68 -1.40
CA ASP A 112 13.16 -7.01 -1.31
C ASP A 112 12.12 -7.10 -0.19
N SER A 113 12.48 -6.61 0.99
CA SER A 113 11.58 -6.54 2.14
C SER A 113 10.33 -5.69 1.85
N MET A 114 10.50 -4.55 1.17
CA MET A 114 9.37 -3.71 0.77
C MET A 114 8.45 -4.39 -0.25
N VAL A 115 9.02 -5.12 -1.21
CA VAL A 115 8.23 -5.88 -2.20
C VAL A 115 7.40 -6.96 -1.51
N ALA A 116 7.99 -7.70 -0.57
CA ALA A 116 7.30 -8.71 0.21
C ALA A 116 6.15 -8.10 1.03
N TYR A 117 6.43 -7.03 1.78
CA TYR A 117 5.41 -6.33 2.58
C TYR A 117 4.23 -5.84 1.72
N VAL A 118 4.51 -5.21 0.58
CA VAL A 118 3.45 -4.73 -0.32
C VAL A 118 2.69 -5.90 -0.94
N GLY A 119 3.37 -7.00 -1.29
CA GLY A 119 2.73 -8.21 -1.80
C GLY A 119 1.71 -8.79 -0.81
N ASP A 120 2.11 -8.94 0.44
CA ASP A 120 1.22 -9.41 1.53
C ASP A 120 0.02 -8.49 1.72
N TYR A 121 0.24 -7.17 1.65
CA TYR A 121 -0.83 -6.19 1.76
C TYR A 121 -1.82 -6.25 0.60
N VAL A 122 -1.31 -6.32 -0.64
CA VAL A 122 -2.13 -6.51 -1.86
C VAL A 122 -2.95 -7.79 -1.79
N GLN A 123 -2.39 -8.88 -1.28
CA GLN A 123 -3.09 -10.15 -1.10
C GLN A 123 -4.25 -9.99 -0.10
N LYS A 124 -3.99 -9.42 1.07
CA LYS A 124 -5.02 -9.18 2.11
C LYS A 124 -6.14 -8.29 1.58
N LEU A 125 -5.79 -7.20 0.89
CA LEU A 125 -6.77 -6.29 0.31
C LEU A 125 -7.59 -6.98 -0.77
N THR A 126 -6.97 -7.78 -1.65
CA THR A 126 -7.68 -8.57 -2.66
C THR A 126 -8.70 -9.52 -2.04
N THR A 127 -8.32 -10.22 -0.97
CA THR A 127 -9.23 -11.13 -0.26
C THR A 127 -10.40 -10.37 0.35
N ALA A 128 -10.14 -9.22 0.99
CA ALA A 128 -11.18 -8.39 1.57
C ALA A 128 -12.16 -7.86 0.50
N THR A 129 -11.66 -7.37 -0.64
CA THR A 129 -12.50 -6.89 -1.74
C THR A 129 -13.41 -7.98 -2.28
N LYS A 130 -12.88 -9.21 -2.47
CA LYS A 130 -13.67 -10.34 -2.95
C LYS A 130 -14.78 -10.74 -1.96
N ALA A 131 -14.45 -10.78 -0.67
CA ALA A 131 -15.44 -11.11 0.36
C ALA A 131 -16.60 -10.10 0.34
N LYS A 132 -16.29 -8.79 0.30
CA LYS A 132 -17.31 -7.75 0.21
C LYS A 132 -18.16 -7.86 -1.05
N GLN A 133 -17.55 -8.11 -2.22
CA GLN A 133 -18.28 -8.29 -3.46
C GLN A 133 -19.26 -9.46 -3.39
N THR A 134 -18.83 -10.61 -2.84
CA THR A 134 -19.70 -11.76 -2.64
C THR A 134 -20.86 -11.46 -1.69
N ASP A 135 -20.61 -10.72 -0.61
CA ASP A 135 -21.66 -10.33 0.33
C ASP A 135 -22.70 -9.40 -0.34
N GLU A 136 -22.26 -8.43 -1.13
CA GLU A 136 -23.15 -7.53 -1.89
C GLU A 136 -24.00 -8.29 -2.92
N GLU A 137 -23.39 -9.23 -3.66
CA GLU A 137 -24.09 -10.09 -4.62
C GLU A 137 -25.14 -10.98 -3.94
N ASN A 138 -24.81 -11.55 -2.77
CA ASN A 138 -25.73 -12.38 -1.99
C ASN A 138 -26.92 -11.58 -1.44
N VAL A 139 -26.69 -10.35 -0.95
CA VAL A 139 -27.75 -9.46 -0.48
C VAL A 139 -28.68 -9.07 -1.63
N GLN A 140 -28.13 -8.72 -2.80
CA GLN A 140 -28.95 -8.42 -3.98
C GLN A 140 -29.79 -9.62 -4.44
N ALA A 141 -29.20 -10.83 -4.45
CA ALA A 141 -29.91 -12.05 -4.81
C ALA A 141 -31.04 -12.40 -3.82
N ALA A 142 -30.86 -12.10 -2.53
CA ALA A 142 -31.90 -12.29 -1.51
C ALA A 142 -33.05 -11.28 -1.66
N LEU A 143 -32.74 -10.03 -2.00
CA LEU A 143 -33.75 -8.97 -2.23
C LEU A 143 -34.57 -9.23 -3.50
N GLY A 144 -33.93 -9.67 -4.59
CA GLY A 144 -34.63 -9.97 -5.85
C GLY A 144 -35.59 -11.16 -5.77
N LYS A 145 -35.33 -12.12 -4.86
CA LYS A 145 -36.25 -13.26 -4.62
C LYS A 145 -37.52 -12.88 -3.86
N HIS A 146 -37.54 -11.74 -3.17
CA HIS A 146 -38.65 -11.33 -2.32
C HIS A 146 -39.72 -10.50 -3.04
N THR A 147 -39.42 -10.02 -4.26
CA THR A 147 -40.33 -9.22 -5.11
C THR A 147 -41.11 -10.03 -6.14
N ASP A 148 -40.79 -11.32 -6.31
CA ASP A 148 -41.43 -12.24 -7.26
C ASP A 148 -42.38 -13.27 -6.58
N SER A 149 -42.84 -13.01 -5.35
CA SER A 149 -43.86 -13.81 -4.64
C SER A 149 -45.04 -12.95 -4.22
#